data_AF-A0A5J5GEE5-F1
#
_entry.id   AF-A0A5J5GEE5-F1
#
_cell.length_a   1.000
_cell.length_b   1.000
_cell.length_c   1.000
_cell.angle_alpha   90.00
_cell.angle_beta   90.00
_cell.angle_gamma   90.00
#
_symmetry.space_group_name_H-M   'P 1'
#
loop_
_entity.id
_entity.type
_entity.pdbx_description
1 polymer ?
#
loop_
_entity_poly.entity_id
_entity_poly.type
_entity_poly.pdbx_seq_one_letter_code
_entity_poly.pdbx_strand_id
1 'polypeptide(L)'
;MGKIIFSQNTYAYEFTNIEVFFKYKNITFFSTDDLTKVGKANGVSQAREFKLNCITRIEDHEGINESNRYNRANILTVLGVVSFFVGIPLTVYHKTTGKDTLRPNTSIEEKALKLIIEDEDYTQQLKSVLEKLESDEEVIVSLLDRWRKANYLVNESVDANLYHDEAILNYFHIIELICEIYSKGLRIDLEKNIEKYVEEFYKQNFFFNENQLQSQVNSVKKVFTELLIGRDLALSHKIKFVLNKFNMLNPFVEYFIDSVIKTRNAIAHGRFTYQDKLSWPLPPFFFMSNDSSEILDSLNFLTARLIACYLEIECWKKEWEEVDEDLMPPDKLLEKFLKDVTEFPELNSESINEPNQYHITWRSIFKHYVSNPKKFKIDQIEIALKSFFINCTLNESTANDLFDISVVLSDSKDEEIQNRAIKNIDLIVQNRWYAWSNKRDIYSYLEKMNVPPVWYLSYLKQ
;
A
#
# COMPACT_ATOMS: atom_id res chain seq x y z
N MET A 1 16.90 24.65 39.69
CA MET A 1 16.97 25.37 38.40
C MET A 1 17.08 24.29 37.34
N GLY A 2 17.17 24.58 36.05
CA GLY A 2 17.36 23.51 35.04
C GLY A 2 18.59 23.83 34.22
N LYS A 3 19.29 22.80 33.75
CA LYS A 3 20.46 22.94 32.87
C LYS A 3 20.07 22.77 31.42
N ILE A 4 20.72 23.52 30.54
CA ILE A 4 20.53 23.43 29.09
C ILE A 4 21.56 22.44 28.53
N ILE A 5 21.08 21.52 27.71
CA ILE A 5 21.88 20.51 27.03
C ILE A 5 21.74 20.74 25.53
N PHE A 6 22.89 20.70 24.86
CA PHE A 6 23.00 20.63 23.42
C PHE A 6 23.36 19.20 23.03
N SER A 7 22.50 18.56 22.26
CA SER A 7 22.69 17.21 21.72
C SER A 7 22.87 17.30 20.22
N GLN A 8 23.95 16.73 19.70
CA GLN A 8 24.18 16.60 18.27
C GLN A 8 24.30 15.12 17.92
N ASN A 9 23.47 14.65 17.00
CA ASN A 9 23.48 13.28 16.49
C ASN A 9 23.75 13.30 14.99
N THR A 10 24.62 12.39 14.54
CA THR A 10 24.82 12.13 13.12
C THR A 10 24.20 10.79 12.75
N TYR A 11 23.45 10.79 11.67
CA TYR A 11 22.84 9.61 11.06
C TYR A 11 23.44 9.40 9.67
N ALA A 12 23.50 8.15 9.24
CA ALA A 12 23.91 7.78 7.89
C ALA A 12 22.81 6.97 7.23
N TYR A 13 22.31 7.46 6.10
CA TYR A 13 21.27 6.78 5.33
C TYR A 13 21.73 6.59 3.88
N GLU A 14 21.42 5.44 3.30
CA GLU A 14 21.90 5.01 1.97
C GLU A 14 21.34 5.81 0.79
N PHE A 15 20.53 6.81 1.09
CA PHE A 15 19.94 7.70 0.12
C PHE A 15 20.85 8.92 -0.10
N THR A 16 21.56 8.94 -1.23
CA THR A 16 22.64 9.91 -1.46
C THR A 16 22.19 11.23 -2.08
N ASN A 17 21.14 11.24 -2.90
CA ASN A 17 20.69 12.46 -3.60
C ASN A 17 19.59 13.19 -2.83
N ILE A 18 19.98 13.86 -1.74
CA ILE A 18 19.06 14.61 -0.88
C ILE A 18 19.72 15.85 -0.28
N GLU A 19 19.00 16.96 -0.37
CA GLU A 19 19.31 18.20 0.34
C GLU A 19 18.14 18.56 1.23
N VAL A 20 18.34 18.52 2.54
CA VAL A 20 17.28 18.81 3.52
C VAL A 20 17.78 19.79 4.56
N PHE A 21 16.94 20.75 4.91
CA PHE A 21 17.10 21.60 6.07
C PHE A 21 15.73 22.01 6.60
N PHE A 22 15.42 21.68 7.85
CA PHE A 22 14.26 22.23 8.53
C PHE A 22 14.42 22.26 10.05
N LYS A 23 13.57 23.06 10.69
CA LYS A 23 13.46 23.15 12.14
C LYS A 23 12.10 22.62 12.56
N TYR A 24 12.08 21.85 13.64
CA TYR A 24 10.85 21.39 14.28
C TYR A 24 11.01 21.48 15.79
N LYS A 25 10.22 22.35 16.43
CA LYS A 25 10.35 22.67 17.87
C LYS A 25 11.80 23.03 18.22
N ASN A 26 12.43 22.23 19.08
CA ASN A 26 13.79 22.43 19.55
C ASN A 26 14.86 21.68 18.73
N ILE A 27 14.48 21.13 17.57
CA ILE A 27 15.33 20.32 16.70
C ILE A 27 15.63 21.07 15.40
N THR A 28 16.88 21.02 14.97
CA THR A 28 17.31 21.36 13.61
C THR A 28 17.84 20.11 12.93
N PHE A 29 17.31 19.78 11.75
CA PHE A 29 17.70 18.60 10.97
C PHE A 29 18.18 19.01 9.58
N PHE A 30 19.32 18.49 9.16
CA PHE A 30 19.89 18.82 7.85
C PHE A 30 20.82 17.74 7.30
N SER A 31 20.90 17.63 5.98
CA SER A 31 21.91 16.79 5.29
C SER A 31 23.26 17.50 5.22
N THR A 32 24.34 16.74 5.13
CA THR A 32 25.70 17.23 4.90
C THR A 32 26.24 16.76 3.56
N ASP A 33 27.23 17.46 3.01
CA ASP A 33 27.89 17.03 1.76
C ASP A 33 28.73 15.75 1.94
N ASP A 34 28.98 15.36 3.18
CA ASP A 34 29.74 14.16 3.53
C ASP A 34 28.99 12.86 3.17
N LEU A 35 29.75 11.91 2.62
CA LEU A 35 29.33 10.53 2.36
C LEU A 35 30.13 9.59 3.24
N THR A 36 29.45 8.66 3.89
CA THR A 36 30.06 7.64 4.74
C THR A 36 29.75 6.23 4.23
N LYS A 37 30.49 5.25 4.72
CA LYS A 37 30.32 3.84 4.35
C LYS A 37 29.58 3.11 5.46
N VAL A 38 28.44 2.52 5.16
CA VAL A 38 27.67 1.71 6.11
C VAL A 38 27.74 0.23 5.71
N GLY A 39 27.91 -0.63 6.72
CA GLY A 39 27.98 -2.07 6.52
C GLY A 39 26.60 -2.69 6.38
N LYS A 40 26.44 -3.60 5.42
CA LYS A 40 25.26 -4.42 5.16
C LYS A 40 25.57 -5.90 5.25
N ALA A 41 24.54 -6.72 5.34
CA ALA A 41 24.63 -8.17 5.19
C ALA A 41 25.33 -8.59 3.87
N ASN A 42 25.18 -7.79 2.80
CA ASN A 42 25.67 -8.09 1.45
C ASN A 42 26.84 -7.19 0.99
N GLY A 43 27.47 -6.41 1.87
CA GLY A 43 28.63 -5.57 1.50
C GLY A 43 28.66 -4.21 2.19
N VAL A 44 29.26 -3.22 1.51
CA VAL A 44 29.38 -1.84 1.99
C VAL A 44 28.71 -0.91 1.01
N SER A 45 27.77 -0.09 1.47
CA SER A 45 27.06 0.93 0.69
C SER A 45 27.54 2.33 1.06
N GLN A 46 27.39 3.28 0.12
CA GLN A 46 27.57 4.69 0.40
C GLN A 46 26.29 5.26 1.00
N ALA A 47 26.43 6.11 2.01
CA ALA A 47 25.33 6.74 2.72
C ALA A 47 25.60 8.24 2.91
N ARG A 48 24.57 9.06 2.74
CA ARG A 48 24.58 10.49 3.06
C ARG A 48 24.54 10.67 4.56
N GLU A 49 25.36 11.58 5.08
CA GLU A 49 25.31 11.98 6.48
C GLU A 49 24.24 13.06 6.73
N PHE A 50 23.56 12.94 7.85
CA PHE A 50 22.54 13.88 8.33
C PHE A 50 22.84 14.26 9.76
N LYS A 51 22.72 15.55 10.08
CA LYS A 51 22.93 16.08 11.42
C LYS A 51 21.60 16.51 12.02
N LEU A 52 21.42 16.11 13.27
CA LEU A 52 20.28 16.47 14.10
C LEU A 52 20.81 17.14 15.36
N ASN A 53 20.47 18.43 15.51
CA ASN A 53 20.83 19.23 16.67
C ASN A 53 19.59 19.46 17.54
N CYS A 54 19.69 19.21 18.84
CA CYS A 54 18.64 19.52 19.83
C CYS A 54 19.16 20.46 20.90
N ILE A 55 18.29 21.39 21.34
CA ILE A 55 18.49 22.19 22.55
C ILE A 55 17.41 21.82 23.56
N THR A 56 17.80 21.36 24.74
CA THR A 56 16.82 20.84 25.73
C THR A 56 17.16 21.30 27.12
N ARG A 57 16.14 21.66 27.90
CA ARG A 57 16.29 21.94 29.31
C ARG A 57 15.92 20.70 30.11
N ILE A 58 16.81 20.26 30.99
CA ILE A 58 16.55 19.15 31.92
C ILE A 58 16.71 19.62 33.36
N GLU A 59 16.18 18.86 34.31
CA GLU A 59 16.28 19.21 35.73
C GLU A 59 17.72 19.05 36.24
N ASP A 60 18.11 19.85 37.25
CA ASP A 60 19.50 19.85 37.74
C ASP A 60 19.96 18.46 38.22
N HIS A 61 19.03 17.68 38.79
CA HIS A 61 19.26 16.34 39.34
C HIS A 61 19.39 15.23 38.27
N GLU A 62 19.02 15.50 37.02
CA GLU A 62 19.00 14.51 35.95
C GLU A 62 20.37 14.40 35.24
N GLY A 63 20.73 13.22 34.76
CA GLY A 63 21.97 13.03 33.98
C GLY A 63 21.91 13.72 32.62
N ILE A 64 23.06 14.06 32.01
CA ILE A 64 23.09 14.67 30.67
C ILE A 64 22.34 13.81 29.63
N ASN A 65 22.47 12.49 29.75
CA ASN A 65 21.83 11.53 28.85
C ASN A 65 20.29 11.57 28.88
N GLU A 66 19.67 12.14 29.92
CA GLU A 66 18.21 12.28 30.01
C GLU A 66 17.66 13.23 28.94
N SER A 67 18.51 14.08 28.31
CA SER A 67 18.08 14.87 27.14
C SER A 67 17.47 14.00 26.05
N ASN A 68 17.94 12.75 25.89
CA ASN A 68 17.40 11.80 24.91
C ASN A 68 15.94 11.44 25.20
N ARG A 69 15.55 11.34 26.48
CA ARG A 69 14.16 11.05 26.88
C ARG A 69 13.22 12.18 26.47
N TYR A 70 13.62 13.42 26.75
CA TYR A 70 12.82 14.62 26.42
C TYR A 70 12.74 14.87 24.91
N ASN A 71 13.78 14.53 24.15
CA ASN A 71 13.82 14.77 22.71
C ASN A 71 13.28 13.61 21.87
N ARG A 72 13.09 12.42 22.45
CA ARG A 72 12.81 11.19 21.69
C ARG A 72 11.61 11.34 20.76
N ALA A 73 10.52 11.92 21.26
CA ALA A 73 9.29 12.13 20.48
C ALA A 73 9.56 13.05 19.29
N ASN A 74 10.16 14.21 19.52
CA ASN A 74 10.48 15.18 18.46
C ASN A 74 11.46 14.59 17.42
N ILE A 75 12.44 13.78 17.86
CA ILE A 75 13.36 13.06 16.95
C ILE A 75 12.57 12.07 16.07
N LEU A 76 11.66 11.30 16.67
CA LEU A 76 10.82 10.36 15.93
C LEU A 76 9.93 11.08 14.91
N THR A 77 9.38 12.25 15.25
CA THR A 77 8.60 13.10 14.35
C THR A 77 9.43 13.57 13.16
N VAL A 78 10.61 14.17 13.42
CA VAL A 78 11.53 14.64 12.38
C VAL A 78 11.91 13.51 11.43
N LEU A 79 12.31 12.36 11.97
CA LEU A 79 12.63 11.19 11.15
C LEU A 79 11.40 10.67 10.40
N GLY A 80 10.19 10.79 10.96
CA GLY A 80 8.94 10.37 10.32
C GLY A 80 8.63 11.22 9.09
N VAL A 81 8.76 12.54 9.21
CA VAL A 81 8.59 13.48 8.09
C VAL A 81 9.56 13.15 6.96
N VAL A 82 10.85 12.98 7.26
CA VAL A 82 11.85 12.69 6.21
C VAL A 82 11.64 11.30 5.60
N SER A 83 11.32 10.30 6.42
CA SER A 83 11.00 8.95 5.92
C SER A 83 9.84 8.97 4.93
N PHE A 84 8.84 9.81 5.20
CA PHE A 84 7.64 9.92 4.37
C PHE A 84 7.91 10.54 3.01
N PHE A 85 8.86 11.47 2.88
CA PHE A 85 9.23 12.01 1.56
C PHE A 85 10.18 11.09 0.80
N VAL A 86 11.06 10.36 1.50
CA VAL A 86 12.08 9.52 0.87
C VAL A 86 11.56 8.11 0.52
N GLY A 87 10.46 7.67 1.13
CA GLY A 87 9.98 6.29 0.96
C GLY A 87 10.62 5.27 1.89
N ILE A 88 11.69 5.64 2.57
CA ILE A 88 12.56 4.72 3.33
C ILE A 88 12.39 4.95 4.84
N PRO A 89 12.18 3.89 5.65
CA PRO A 89 11.95 4.04 7.07
C PRO A 89 13.23 4.41 7.84
N LEU A 90 13.37 5.68 8.20
CA LEU A 90 14.50 6.19 8.98
C LEU A 90 14.28 5.96 10.48
N THR A 91 15.17 5.19 11.11
CA THR A 91 15.13 4.92 12.55
C THR A 91 16.30 5.56 13.28
N VAL A 92 16.20 5.66 14.61
CA VAL A 92 17.31 6.15 15.44
C VAL A 92 18.49 5.20 15.56
N TYR A 93 18.33 3.95 15.11
CA TYR A 93 19.40 2.96 15.15
C TYR A 93 20.44 3.16 14.04
N HIS A 94 20.14 4.02 13.06
CA HIS A 94 21.09 4.47 12.03
C HIS A 94 22.06 5.58 12.54
N LYS A 95 22.08 5.82 13.85
CA LYS A 95 22.97 6.80 14.48
C LYS A 95 24.41 6.29 14.40
N THR A 96 25.28 7.04 13.73
CA THR A 96 26.71 6.72 13.65
C THR A 96 27.48 7.31 14.82
N THR A 97 27.21 8.56 15.16
CA THR A 97 27.86 9.28 16.26
C THR A 97 26.88 10.20 16.97
N GLY A 98 27.17 10.55 18.22
CA GLY A 98 26.43 11.60 18.89
C GLY A 98 27.17 12.14 20.11
N LYS A 99 26.85 13.37 20.49
CA LYS A 99 27.49 14.07 21.59
C LYS A 99 26.49 14.96 22.32
N ASP A 100 26.45 14.81 23.64
CA ASP A 100 25.65 15.65 24.52
C ASP A 100 26.58 16.55 25.34
N THR A 101 26.28 17.85 25.37
CA THR A 101 27.14 18.87 25.98
C THR A 101 26.34 19.91 26.74
N LEU A 102 26.90 20.44 27.84
CA LEU A 102 26.27 21.48 28.67
C LEU A 102 26.39 22.90 28.07
N ARG A 103 27.13 23.06 26.98
CA ARG A 103 27.34 24.34 26.31
C ARG A 103 26.84 24.22 24.87
N PRO A 104 25.98 25.14 24.39
CA PRO A 104 25.63 25.17 22.98
C PRO A 104 26.91 25.37 22.17
N ASN A 105 27.14 24.50 21.20
CA ASN A 105 28.11 24.79 20.16
C ASN A 105 27.53 25.99 19.40
N THR A 106 28.24 27.11 19.32
CA THR A 106 27.74 28.44 18.92
C THR A 106 27.32 28.56 17.45
N SER A 107 27.28 27.48 16.68
CA SER A 107 26.92 27.47 15.27
C SER A 107 25.92 26.36 14.97
N ILE A 108 24.67 26.52 15.42
CA ILE A 108 23.58 25.84 14.72
C ILE A 108 23.48 26.53 13.37
N GLU A 109 23.71 25.78 12.31
CA GLU A 109 23.62 26.29 10.95
C GLU A 109 22.20 26.82 10.71
N GLU A 110 22.08 28.11 10.37
CA GLU A 110 20.81 28.70 9.97
C GLU A 110 20.75 28.76 8.45
N LYS A 111 19.94 27.89 7.86
CA LYS A 111 19.64 27.88 6.44
C LYS A 111 18.14 28.10 6.24
N ALA A 112 17.75 28.37 5.00
CA ALA A 112 16.35 28.38 4.61
C ALA A 112 15.77 26.96 4.66
N LEU A 113 14.46 26.85 4.91
CA LEU A 113 13.72 25.60 4.74
C LEU A 113 13.97 25.05 3.33
N LYS A 114 14.37 23.78 3.24
CA LYS A 114 14.67 23.15 1.96
C LYS A 114 14.46 21.64 2.02
N LEU A 115 13.91 21.08 0.95
CA LEU A 115 13.86 19.63 0.70
C LEU A 115 13.95 19.37 -0.80
N ILE A 116 15.08 18.84 -1.24
CA ILE A 116 15.30 18.36 -2.60
C ILE A 116 15.64 16.88 -2.53
N ILE A 117 14.98 16.06 -3.35
CA ILE A 117 15.10 14.61 -3.42
C ILE A 117 15.20 14.25 -4.91
N GLU A 118 16.27 13.58 -5.34
CA GLU A 118 16.46 13.20 -6.75
C GLU A 118 16.21 14.35 -7.76
N ASP A 119 16.69 15.55 -7.43
CA ASP A 119 16.51 16.78 -8.21
C ASP A 119 15.08 17.38 -8.23
N GLU A 120 14.13 16.77 -7.52
CA GLU A 120 12.78 17.31 -7.32
C GLU A 120 12.68 18.14 -6.03
N ASP A 121 12.08 19.33 -6.12
CA ASP A 121 11.93 20.25 -4.99
C ASP A 121 10.60 20.06 -4.26
N TYR A 122 10.67 19.48 -3.06
CA TYR A 122 9.56 19.24 -2.15
C TYR A 122 9.43 20.32 -1.06
N THR A 123 10.18 21.42 -1.14
CA THR A 123 10.27 22.44 -0.07
C THR A 123 8.91 23.01 0.33
N GLN A 124 8.02 23.29 -0.64
CA GLN A 124 6.67 23.79 -0.34
C GLN A 124 5.80 22.72 0.34
N GLN A 125 5.90 21.47 -0.09
CA GLN A 125 5.16 20.37 0.52
C GLN A 125 5.64 20.13 1.95
N LEU A 126 6.96 20.15 2.19
CA LEU A 126 7.52 20.09 3.54
C LEU A 126 7.01 21.24 4.42
N LYS A 127 6.92 22.46 3.87
CA LYS A 127 6.33 23.59 4.59
C LYS A 127 4.90 23.30 5.03
N SER A 128 4.05 22.80 4.13
CA SER A 128 2.66 22.42 4.45
C SER A 128 2.58 21.34 5.52
N VAL A 129 3.47 20.34 5.50
CA VAL A 129 3.56 19.32 6.57
C VAL A 129 3.91 19.95 7.91
N LEU A 130 4.89 20.86 7.94
CA LEU A 130 5.31 21.53 9.17
C LEU A 130 4.21 22.45 9.73
N GLU A 131 3.49 23.18 8.87
CA GLU A 131 2.35 24.01 9.27
C GLU A 131 1.21 23.15 9.84
N LYS A 132 0.89 22.01 9.19
CA LYS A 132 -0.14 21.11 9.70
C LYS A 132 0.26 20.44 11.02
N LEU A 133 1.54 20.10 11.19
CA LEU A 133 2.07 19.60 12.46
C LEU A 133 1.87 20.58 13.63
N GLU A 134 1.76 21.88 13.38
CA GLU A 134 1.42 22.85 14.44
C GLU A 134 -0.06 22.77 14.86
N SER A 135 -0.94 22.35 13.95
CA SER A 135 -2.39 22.29 14.18
C SER A 135 -2.91 20.92 14.64
N ASP A 136 -2.34 19.82 14.13
CA ASP A 136 -2.82 18.45 14.35
C ASP A 136 -1.65 17.47 14.57
N GLU A 137 -0.77 17.83 15.49
CA GLU A 137 0.46 17.07 15.77
C GLU A 137 0.20 15.59 16.06
N GLU A 138 -0.78 15.29 16.93
CA GLU A 138 -1.03 13.94 17.41
C GLU A 138 -1.44 13.00 16.29
N VAL A 139 -2.34 13.45 15.41
CA VAL A 139 -2.80 12.67 14.25
C VAL A 139 -1.67 12.50 13.25
N ILE A 140 -0.98 13.58 12.88
CA ILE A 140 0.06 13.52 11.84
C ILE A 140 1.22 12.63 12.29
N VAL A 141 1.71 12.80 13.52
CA VAL A 141 2.76 11.93 14.08
C VAL A 141 2.28 10.48 14.12
N SER A 142 1.03 10.25 14.51
CA SER A 142 0.41 8.93 14.51
C SER A 142 0.35 8.27 13.14
N LEU A 143 0.03 9.02 12.08
CA LEU A 143 -0.03 8.54 10.70
C LEU A 143 1.37 8.22 10.17
N LEU A 144 2.31 9.17 10.31
CA LEU A 144 3.68 9.05 9.83
C LEU A 144 4.43 7.91 10.54
N ASP A 145 4.26 7.75 11.86
CA ASP A 145 4.93 6.70 12.61
C ASP A 145 4.41 5.31 12.26
N ARG A 146 3.08 5.14 12.09
CA ARG A 146 2.50 3.86 11.65
C ARG A 146 2.96 3.47 10.26
N TRP A 147 2.97 4.42 9.32
CA TRP A 147 3.43 4.17 7.95
C TRP A 147 4.91 3.79 7.93
N ARG A 148 5.76 4.58 8.61
CA ARG A 148 7.19 4.29 8.76
C ARG A 148 7.42 2.93 9.40
N LYS A 149 6.66 2.58 10.44
CA LYS A 149 6.77 1.28 11.12
C LYS A 149 6.36 0.14 10.20
N ALA A 150 5.30 0.29 9.41
CA ALA A 150 4.89 -0.71 8.43
C ALA A 150 6.01 -0.94 7.40
N ASN A 151 6.57 0.12 6.84
CA ASN A 151 7.69 0.01 5.88
C ASN A 151 8.93 -0.62 6.53
N TYR A 152 9.22 -0.31 7.80
CA TYR A 152 10.31 -0.97 8.53
C TYR A 152 10.08 -2.47 8.65
N LEU A 153 8.86 -2.90 8.99
CA LEU A 153 8.51 -4.31 9.14
C LEU A 153 8.59 -5.07 7.79
N VAL A 154 8.15 -4.44 6.70
CA VAL A 154 8.32 -4.99 5.34
C VAL A 154 9.81 -5.13 5.00
N ASN A 155 10.61 -4.10 5.25
CA ASN A 155 12.05 -4.10 4.97
C ASN A 155 12.83 -5.12 5.82
N GLU A 156 12.38 -5.45 7.03
CA GLU A 156 12.99 -6.51 7.84
C GLU A 156 12.52 -7.93 7.43
N SER A 157 11.51 -8.02 6.56
CA SER A 157 10.90 -9.29 6.12
C SER A 157 11.50 -9.86 4.83
N VAL A 158 12.60 -9.27 4.30
CA VAL A 158 13.18 -9.46 2.95
C VAL A 158 13.12 -10.89 2.40
N ASP A 159 13.39 -11.89 3.24
CA ASP A 159 13.54 -13.28 2.78
C ASP A 159 12.48 -14.23 3.33
N ALA A 160 11.54 -13.79 4.18
CA ALA A 160 10.73 -14.76 4.92
C ALA A 160 9.36 -14.26 5.38
N ASN A 161 8.88 -13.14 4.81
CA ASN A 161 7.55 -12.55 5.06
C ASN A 161 7.23 -12.37 6.57
N LEU A 162 8.27 -12.19 7.38
CA LEU A 162 8.28 -12.35 8.84
C LEU A 162 7.23 -11.47 9.56
N TYR A 163 7.01 -10.25 9.07
CA TYR A 163 6.16 -9.24 9.70
C TYR A 163 5.06 -8.70 8.79
N HIS A 164 4.66 -9.48 7.79
CA HIS A 164 3.68 -9.04 6.80
C HIS A 164 2.31 -8.77 7.42
N ASP A 165 1.85 -9.64 8.32
CA ASP A 165 0.56 -9.47 8.99
C ASP A 165 0.57 -8.20 9.85
N GLU A 166 1.65 -7.94 10.60
CA GLU A 166 1.81 -6.71 11.38
C GLU A 166 1.91 -5.46 10.51
N ALA A 167 2.60 -5.53 9.38
CA ALA A 167 2.69 -4.42 8.42
C ALA A 167 1.29 -4.08 7.86
N ILE A 168 0.52 -5.08 7.42
CA ILE A 168 -0.86 -4.91 6.96
C ILE A 168 -1.72 -4.24 8.03
N LEU A 169 -1.63 -4.68 9.28
CA LEU A 169 -2.37 -4.07 10.39
C LEU A 169 -1.98 -2.61 10.62
N ASN A 170 -0.70 -2.26 10.54
CA ASN A 170 -0.25 -0.87 10.68
C ASN A 170 -0.79 0.02 9.55
N TYR A 171 -0.74 -0.45 8.30
CA TYR A 171 -1.35 0.27 7.18
C TYR A 171 -2.86 0.41 7.34
N PHE A 172 -3.54 -0.65 7.79
CA PHE A 172 -4.99 -0.61 8.00
C PHE A 172 -5.39 0.37 9.10
N HIS A 173 -4.61 0.48 10.17
CA HIS A 173 -4.84 1.49 11.22
C HIS A 173 -4.72 2.92 10.70
N ILE A 174 -3.89 3.20 9.69
CA ILE A 174 -3.84 4.52 9.02
C ILE A 174 -5.17 4.82 8.36
N ILE A 175 -5.70 3.84 7.60
CA ILE A 175 -7.00 3.95 6.94
C ILE A 175 -8.10 4.20 7.97
N GLU A 176 -8.14 3.41 9.05
CA GLU A 176 -9.13 3.57 10.13
C GLU A 176 -9.06 4.96 10.78
N LEU A 177 -7.86 5.45 11.10
CA LEU A 177 -7.67 6.76 11.73
C LEU A 177 -8.17 7.90 10.83
N ILE A 178 -7.83 7.89 9.54
CA ILE A 178 -8.31 8.88 8.57
C ILE A 178 -9.84 8.76 8.41
N CYS A 179 -10.36 7.54 8.34
CA CYS A 179 -11.81 7.31 8.27
C CYS A 179 -12.55 7.87 9.48
N GLU A 180 -12.01 7.71 10.68
CA GLU A 180 -12.61 8.28 11.89
C GLU A 180 -12.63 9.80 11.87
N ILE A 181 -11.61 10.45 11.29
CA ILE A 181 -11.58 11.92 11.16
C ILE A 181 -12.67 12.40 10.20
N TYR A 182 -12.74 11.81 9.00
CA TYR A 182 -13.62 12.31 7.95
C TYR A 182 -15.05 11.76 8.02
N SER A 183 -15.29 10.64 8.69
CA SER A 183 -16.62 10.03 8.81
C SER A 183 -17.43 10.57 9.99
N LYS A 184 -16.89 11.50 10.79
CA LYS A 184 -17.57 12.09 11.97
C LYS A 184 -18.91 12.79 11.65
N GLY A 185 -19.17 13.14 10.39
CA GLY A 185 -20.46 13.71 9.93
C GLY A 185 -21.26 12.80 8.98
N LEU A 186 -20.68 11.69 8.48
CA LEU A 186 -21.26 10.90 7.40
C LEU A 186 -22.66 10.38 7.74
N ARG A 187 -22.84 9.88 8.97
CA ARG A 187 -24.16 9.40 9.43
C ARG A 187 -25.20 10.52 9.42
N ILE A 188 -24.84 11.71 9.89
CA ILE A 188 -25.73 12.87 9.95
C ILE A 188 -26.14 13.28 8.53
N ASP A 189 -25.20 13.28 7.59
CA ASP A 189 -25.48 13.63 6.19
C ASP A 189 -26.40 12.60 5.52
N LEU A 190 -26.19 11.30 5.78
CA LEU A 190 -27.08 10.24 5.29
C LEU A 190 -28.48 10.35 5.90
N GLU A 191 -28.60 10.60 7.21
CA GLU A 191 -29.88 10.77 7.88
C GLU A 191 -30.65 12.01 7.37
N LYS A 192 -29.94 13.11 7.04
CA LYS A 192 -30.52 14.29 6.40
C LYS A 192 -30.98 14.02 4.97
N ASN A 193 -30.21 13.25 4.20
CA ASN A 193 -30.60 12.87 2.85
C ASN A 193 -31.86 11.99 2.86
N ILE A 194 -31.95 11.00 3.77
CA ILE A 194 -33.15 10.20 3.98
C ILE A 194 -34.34 11.10 4.30
N GLU A 195 -34.18 12.03 5.25
CA GLU A 195 -35.23 12.99 5.61
C GLU A 195 -35.73 13.78 4.40
N LYS A 196 -34.81 14.32 3.60
CA LYS A 196 -35.13 15.08 2.38
C LYS A 196 -35.87 14.24 1.34
N TYR A 197 -35.43 13.01 1.07
CA TYR A 197 -36.10 12.12 0.11
C TYR A 197 -37.51 11.72 0.56
N VAL A 198 -37.68 11.43 1.85
CA VAL A 198 -39.00 11.09 2.43
C VAL A 198 -39.93 12.31 2.38
N GLU A 199 -39.42 13.48 2.73
CA GLU A 199 -40.18 14.73 2.65
C GLU A 199 -40.60 15.06 1.21
N GLU A 200 -39.69 14.91 0.25
CA GLU A 200 -39.98 15.14 -1.17
C GLU A 200 -41.03 14.16 -1.70
N PHE A 201 -40.89 12.86 -1.39
CA PHE A 201 -41.88 11.85 -1.75
C PHE A 201 -43.28 12.19 -1.24
N TYR A 202 -43.39 12.61 0.03
CA TYR A 202 -44.67 12.98 0.61
C TYR A 202 -45.22 14.30 0.03
N LYS A 203 -44.39 15.32 -0.17
CA LYS A 203 -44.83 16.59 -0.79
C LYS A 203 -45.35 16.41 -2.21
N GLN A 204 -44.74 15.50 -2.99
CA GLN A 204 -45.08 15.31 -4.40
C GLN A 204 -46.29 14.38 -4.60
N ASN A 205 -46.48 13.39 -3.72
CA ASN A 205 -47.46 12.32 -3.92
C ASN A 205 -48.64 12.36 -2.94
N PHE A 206 -48.56 13.19 -1.88
CA PHE A 206 -49.56 13.27 -0.84
C PHE A 206 -49.97 14.72 -0.54
N PHE A 207 -51.23 14.91 -0.19
CA PHE A 207 -51.80 16.23 0.13
C PHE A 207 -51.82 16.49 1.65
N PHE A 208 -50.69 16.30 2.31
CA PHE A 208 -50.58 16.52 3.76
C PHE A 208 -50.42 18.00 4.09
N ASN A 209 -50.96 18.41 5.25
CA ASN A 209 -50.58 19.70 5.85
C ASN A 209 -49.19 19.58 6.53
N GLU A 210 -48.57 20.71 6.87
CA GLU A 210 -47.20 20.74 7.41
C GLU A 210 -47.01 19.85 8.65
N ASN A 211 -47.99 19.83 9.57
CA ASN A 211 -47.92 19.01 10.79
C ASN A 211 -48.01 17.51 10.49
N GLN A 212 -48.87 17.11 9.54
CA GLN A 212 -48.99 15.72 9.09
C GLN A 212 -47.73 15.28 8.35
N LEU A 213 -47.19 16.14 7.50
CA LEU A 213 -45.95 15.89 6.76
C LEU A 213 -44.78 15.64 7.73
N GLN A 214 -44.56 16.54 8.69
CA GLN A 214 -43.45 16.40 9.64
C GLN A 214 -43.56 15.13 10.48
N SER A 215 -44.77 14.77 10.92
CA SER A 215 -45.01 13.54 11.68
C SER A 215 -44.69 12.28 10.89
N GLN A 216 -45.13 12.22 9.62
CA GLN A 216 -44.86 11.08 8.74
C GLN A 216 -43.38 10.98 8.37
N VAL A 217 -42.75 12.12 8.03
CA VAL A 217 -41.31 12.18 7.74
C VAL A 217 -40.50 11.66 8.93
N ASN A 218 -40.80 12.10 10.15
CA ASN A 218 -40.07 11.64 11.35
C ASN A 218 -40.22 10.14 11.62
N SER A 219 -41.44 9.60 11.48
CA SER A 219 -41.72 8.17 11.66
C SER A 219 -40.97 7.32 10.63
N VAL A 220 -41.09 7.69 9.35
CA VAL A 220 -40.52 6.95 8.23
C VAL A 220 -39.00 7.10 8.20
N LYS A 221 -38.46 8.29 8.48
CA LYS A 221 -37.02 8.52 8.63
C LYS A 221 -36.40 7.52 9.58
N LYS A 222 -37.00 7.30 10.75
CA LYS A 222 -36.47 6.34 11.73
C LYS A 222 -36.37 4.92 11.16
N VAL A 223 -37.42 4.46 10.49
CA VAL A 223 -37.46 3.13 9.86
C VAL A 223 -36.41 3.02 8.75
N PHE A 224 -36.33 4.02 7.87
CA PHE A 224 -35.36 4.02 6.77
C PHE A 224 -33.91 4.12 7.28
N THR A 225 -33.64 4.90 8.32
CA THR A 225 -32.32 4.96 8.97
C THR A 225 -31.93 3.59 9.51
N GLU A 226 -32.81 2.91 10.24
CA GLU A 226 -32.53 1.58 10.77
C GLU A 226 -32.33 0.54 9.65
N LEU A 227 -33.07 0.64 8.54
CA LEU A 227 -33.03 -0.31 7.44
C LEU A 227 -31.82 -0.10 6.50
N LEU A 228 -31.49 1.15 6.17
CA LEU A 228 -30.46 1.49 5.19
C LEU A 228 -29.07 1.71 5.82
N ILE A 229 -29.00 2.31 7.00
CA ILE A 229 -27.75 2.64 7.68
C ILE A 229 -27.40 1.58 8.73
N GLY A 230 -28.41 1.01 9.38
CA GLY A 230 -28.23 0.06 10.48
C GLY A 230 -27.77 0.72 11.77
N ARG A 231 -27.26 -0.11 12.70
CA ARG A 231 -26.74 0.37 13.99
C ARG A 231 -25.43 1.12 13.82
N ASP A 232 -24.51 0.57 13.03
CA ASP A 232 -23.20 1.15 12.74
C ASP A 232 -22.92 1.12 11.24
N LEU A 233 -22.29 2.19 10.74
CA LEU A 233 -21.80 2.23 9.36
C LEU A 233 -20.69 1.20 9.17
N ALA A 234 -20.87 0.30 8.20
CA ALA A 234 -19.87 -0.69 7.87
C ALA A 234 -18.55 -0.03 7.44
N LEU A 235 -17.43 -0.63 7.86
CA LEU A 235 -16.10 -0.07 7.63
C LEU A 235 -15.80 0.17 6.15
N SER A 236 -16.18 -0.77 5.27
CA SER A 236 -16.04 -0.62 3.81
C SER A 236 -16.68 0.68 3.31
N HIS A 237 -17.88 1.05 3.79
CA HIS A 237 -18.54 2.29 3.39
C HIS A 237 -17.79 3.54 3.86
N LYS A 238 -17.24 3.53 5.09
CA LYS A 238 -16.44 4.65 5.60
C LYS A 238 -15.18 4.86 4.76
N ILE A 239 -14.49 3.76 4.44
CA ILE A 239 -13.28 3.79 3.60
C ILE A 239 -13.60 4.33 2.20
N LYS A 240 -14.61 3.77 1.54
CA LYS A 240 -15.03 4.19 0.20
C LYS A 240 -15.48 5.66 0.18
N PHE A 241 -16.18 6.12 1.22
CA PHE A 241 -16.53 7.54 1.37
C PHE A 241 -15.31 8.46 1.41
N VAL A 242 -14.29 8.12 2.21
CA VAL A 242 -13.05 8.91 2.30
C VAL A 242 -12.29 8.90 0.98
N LEU A 243 -12.14 7.74 0.34
CA LEU A 243 -11.48 7.63 -0.96
C LEU A 243 -12.20 8.46 -2.02
N ASN A 244 -13.53 8.45 -2.02
CA ASN A 244 -14.32 9.30 -2.92
C ASN A 244 -14.08 10.78 -2.65
N LYS A 245 -14.02 11.19 -1.37
CA LYS A 245 -13.71 12.58 -0.99
C LYS A 245 -12.32 13.03 -1.46
N PHE A 246 -11.37 12.11 -1.56
CA PHE A 246 -10.02 12.37 -2.07
C PHE A 246 -9.87 12.11 -3.58
N ASN A 247 -10.95 11.81 -4.30
CA ASN A 247 -10.93 11.46 -5.72
C ASN A 247 -10.03 10.25 -6.06
N MET A 248 -9.95 9.29 -5.14
CA MET A 248 -9.19 8.04 -5.28
C MET A 248 -10.09 6.81 -5.45
N LEU A 249 -11.41 6.99 -5.48
CA LEU A 249 -12.34 5.87 -5.59
C LEU A 249 -12.67 5.58 -7.06
N ASN A 250 -12.36 4.36 -7.48
CA ASN A 250 -12.81 3.78 -8.74
C ASN A 250 -13.23 2.31 -8.49
N PRO A 251 -13.84 1.61 -9.48
CA PRO A 251 -14.28 0.23 -9.28
C PRO A 251 -13.17 -0.77 -8.92
N PHE A 252 -11.92 -0.52 -9.35
CA PHE A 252 -10.75 -1.35 -9.06
C PHE A 252 -10.28 -1.17 -7.62
N VAL A 253 -10.18 0.08 -7.17
CA VAL A 253 -9.89 0.44 -5.78
C VAL A 253 -10.97 -0.10 -4.85
N GLU A 254 -12.26 -0.04 -5.23
CA GLU A 254 -13.33 -0.65 -4.44
C GLU A 254 -13.12 -2.15 -4.21
N TYR A 255 -12.78 -2.88 -5.27
CA TYR A 255 -12.51 -4.32 -5.22
C TYR A 255 -11.25 -4.62 -4.39
N PHE A 256 -10.21 -3.79 -4.53
CA PHE A 256 -9.00 -3.88 -3.72
C PHE A 256 -9.30 -3.68 -2.23
N ILE A 257 -10.05 -2.64 -1.85
CA ILE A 257 -10.43 -2.37 -0.45
C ILE A 257 -11.22 -3.53 0.15
N ASP A 258 -12.16 -4.12 -0.59
CA ASP A 258 -12.91 -5.26 -0.09
C ASP A 258 -11.99 -6.48 0.16
N SER A 259 -10.96 -6.66 -0.66
CA SER A 259 -9.89 -7.66 -0.46
C SER A 259 -9.03 -7.35 0.77
N VAL A 260 -8.62 -6.09 0.96
CA VAL A 260 -7.86 -5.63 2.14
C VAL A 260 -8.63 -5.90 3.43
N ILE A 261 -9.93 -5.57 3.48
CA ILE A 261 -10.79 -5.80 4.65
C ILE A 261 -10.91 -7.30 4.94
N LYS A 262 -11.05 -8.14 3.91
CA LYS A 262 -11.10 -9.60 4.05
C LYS A 262 -9.80 -10.13 4.65
N THR A 263 -8.66 -9.67 4.17
CA THR A 263 -7.33 -10.05 4.68
C THR A 263 -7.13 -9.61 6.13
N ARG A 264 -7.44 -8.35 6.45
CA ARG A 264 -7.38 -7.84 7.82
C ARG A 264 -8.25 -8.64 8.78
N ASN A 265 -9.47 -8.98 8.37
CA ASN A 265 -10.36 -9.80 9.21
C ASN A 265 -9.83 -11.23 9.38
N ALA A 266 -9.18 -11.81 8.37
CA ALA A 266 -8.53 -13.11 8.50
C ALA A 266 -7.38 -13.07 9.53
N ILE A 267 -6.57 -12.02 9.51
CA ILE A 267 -5.50 -11.78 10.49
C ILE A 267 -6.08 -11.59 11.90
N ALA A 268 -7.09 -10.73 12.06
CA ALA A 268 -7.68 -10.42 13.36
C ALA A 268 -8.39 -11.62 14.03
N HIS A 269 -9.00 -12.51 13.24
CA HIS A 269 -9.80 -13.62 13.76
C HIS A 269 -9.01 -14.91 14.07
N GLY A 270 -7.68 -14.93 13.96
CA GLY A 270 -6.93 -16.06 14.51
C GLY A 270 -7.16 -17.39 13.78
N ARG A 271 -7.39 -17.39 12.45
CA ARG A 271 -7.68 -18.66 11.72
C ARG A 271 -6.56 -19.67 11.94
N PHE A 272 -6.90 -20.96 12.01
CA PHE A 272 -5.92 -22.04 12.13
C PHE A 272 -4.86 -21.92 11.03
N THR A 273 -3.60 -21.72 11.43
CA THR A 273 -2.48 -21.40 10.54
C THR A 273 -1.67 -22.62 10.11
N TYR A 274 -2.02 -23.81 10.59
CA TYR A 274 -1.29 -25.03 10.25
C TYR A 274 -1.35 -25.29 8.75
N GLN A 275 -0.17 -25.40 8.13
CA GLN A 275 0.00 -25.77 6.72
C GLN A 275 0.95 -26.97 6.65
N ASP A 276 0.49 -28.06 6.01
CA ASP A 276 1.32 -29.25 5.80
C ASP A 276 2.53 -28.99 4.89
N LYS A 277 2.42 -28.00 3.99
CA LYS A 277 3.46 -27.60 3.04
C LYS A 277 3.59 -26.08 3.03
N LEU A 278 4.83 -25.61 3.13
CA LEU A 278 5.18 -24.19 3.04
C LEU A 278 5.90 -23.90 1.72
N SER A 279 5.59 -22.75 1.12
CA SER A 279 6.25 -22.26 -0.09
C SER A 279 7.59 -21.62 0.24
N TRP A 280 8.58 -21.77 -0.64
CA TRP A 280 9.84 -21.04 -0.55
C TRP A 280 9.63 -19.54 -0.87
N PRO A 281 10.35 -18.61 -0.22
CA PRO A 281 11.26 -18.85 0.90
C PRO A 281 10.53 -19.29 2.17
N LEU A 282 11.14 -20.23 2.91
CA LEU A 282 10.46 -20.86 4.03
C LEU A 282 10.17 -19.83 5.13
N PRO A 283 8.90 -19.68 5.53
CA PRO A 283 8.53 -18.84 6.65
C PRO A 283 9.22 -19.29 7.94
N PRO A 284 9.66 -18.37 8.81
CA PRO A 284 10.01 -18.69 10.19
C PRO A 284 8.76 -18.96 11.04
N PHE A 285 7.60 -18.44 10.64
CA PHE A 285 6.31 -18.61 11.32
C PHE A 285 5.19 -18.85 10.30
N PHE A 286 4.12 -19.55 10.70
CA PHE A 286 2.95 -19.68 9.83
C PHE A 286 2.24 -18.33 9.66
N PHE A 287 1.98 -17.93 8.41
CA PHE A 287 1.20 -16.72 8.12
C PHE A 287 -0.29 -16.95 8.32
N MET A 288 -0.98 -15.89 8.74
CA MET A 288 -2.43 -15.92 8.95
C MET A 288 -3.21 -15.69 7.64
N SER A 289 -2.57 -15.06 6.66
CA SER A 289 -3.14 -14.76 5.35
C SER A 289 -2.23 -15.20 4.20
N ASN A 290 -2.80 -15.90 3.23
CA ASN A 290 -2.06 -16.40 2.06
C ASN A 290 -1.79 -15.30 1.01
N ASP A 291 -2.55 -14.21 1.04
CA ASP A 291 -2.54 -13.13 0.03
C ASP A 291 -1.81 -11.87 0.53
N SER A 292 -1.05 -11.98 1.63
CA SER A 292 -0.42 -10.82 2.29
C SER A 292 0.57 -10.08 1.40
N SER A 293 1.41 -10.83 0.66
CA SER A 293 2.42 -10.24 -0.23
C SER A 293 1.82 -9.38 -1.34
N GLU A 294 0.73 -9.83 -1.97
CA GLU A 294 0.13 -9.11 -3.10
C GLU A 294 -0.55 -7.80 -2.68
N ILE A 295 -1.03 -7.73 -1.43
CA ILE A 295 -1.75 -6.55 -0.93
C ILE A 295 -0.77 -5.50 -0.41
N LEU A 296 0.40 -5.91 0.11
CA LEU A 296 1.32 -5.03 0.84
C LEU A 296 1.81 -3.84 0.01
N ASP A 297 2.29 -4.09 -1.21
CA ASP A 297 2.84 -3.03 -2.06
C ASP A 297 1.76 -2.00 -2.40
N SER A 298 0.61 -2.46 -2.88
CA SER A 298 -0.51 -1.56 -3.18
C SER A 298 -1.03 -0.82 -1.94
N LEU A 299 -1.02 -1.46 -0.78
CA LEU A 299 -1.46 -0.88 0.48
C LEU A 299 -0.47 0.18 1.01
N ASN A 300 0.83 -0.01 0.80
CA ASN A 300 1.85 0.99 1.12
C ASN A 300 1.59 2.30 0.37
N PHE A 301 1.46 2.24 -0.96
CA PHE A 301 1.22 3.43 -1.77
C PHE A 301 -0.16 4.04 -1.53
N LEU A 302 -1.20 3.22 -1.34
CA LEU A 302 -2.54 3.71 -0.98
C LEU A 302 -2.49 4.54 0.31
N THR A 303 -1.84 4.01 1.35
CA THR A 303 -1.79 4.69 2.65
C THR A 303 -0.86 5.89 2.62
N ALA A 304 0.24 5.85 1.86
CA ALA A 304 1.08 7.01 1.63
C ALA A 304 0.28 8.14 0.96
N ARG A 305 -0.50 7.82 -0.08
CA ARG A 305 -1.34 8.78 -0.78
C ARG A 305 -2.47 9.31 0.10
N LEU A 306 -3.11 8.46 0.92
CA LEU A 306 -4.11 8.89 1.89
C LEU A 306 -3.55 9.90 2.90
N ILE A 307 -2.33 9.66 3.41
CA ILE A 307 -1.64 10.60 4.29
C ILE A 307 -1.34 11.91 3.55
N ALA A 308 -0.84 11.83 2.31
CA ALA A 308 -0.58 13.01 1.48
C ALA A 308 -1.84 13.86 1.23
N CYS A 309 -2.97 13.22 0.91
CA CYS A 309 -4.26 13.88 0.76
C CYS A 309 -4.72 14.56 2.06
N TYR A 310 -4.59 13.88 3.20
CA TYR A 310 -4.88 14.48 4.50
C TYR A 310 -3.94 15.65 4.84
N LEU A 311 -2.68 15.58 4.40
CA LEU A 311 -1.68 16.66 4.52
C LEU A 311 -1.82 17.75 3.45
N GLU A 312 -2.76 17.62 2.50
CA GLU A 312 -2.94 18.55 1.35
C GLU A 312 -1.66 18.74 0.52
N ILE A 313 -0.94 17.65 0.27
CA ILE A 313 0.27 17.62 -0.56
C ILE A 313 0.13 16.57 -1.67
N GLU A 314 0.99 16.66 -2.68
CA GLU A 314 0.89 15.86 -3.90
C GLU A 314 1.92 14.73 -3.99
N CYS A 315 2.85 14.63 -3.04
CA CYS A 315 3.74 13.48 -2.94
C CYS A 315 2.94 12.16 -2.95
N TRP A 316 3.53 11.11 -3.51
CA TRP A 316 2.92 9.78 -3.67
C TRP A 316 1.76 9.73 -4.67
N LYS A 317 1.42 10.82 -5.36
CA LYS A 317 0.34 10.79 -6.36
C LYS A 317 0.73 9.95 -7.58
N LYS A 318 1.92 10.17 -8.13
CA LYS A 318 2.40 9.47 -9.32
C LYS A 318 2.54 7.97 -9.04
N GLU A 319 3.18 7.63 -7.93
CA GLU A 319 3.38 6.25 -7.50
C GLU A 319 2.06 5.54 -7.21
N TRP A 320 1.07 6.26 -6.67
CA TRP A 320 -0.27 5.72 -6.51
C TRP A 320 -0.98 5.51 -7.86
N GLU A 321 -0.87 6.44 -8.80
CA GLU A 321 -1.47 6.31 -10.14
C GLU A 321 -0.88 5.09 -10.89
N GLU A 322 0.44 4.87 -10.80
CA GLU A 322 1.10 3.68 -11.37
C GLU A 322 0.58 2.37 -10.73
N VAL A 323 0.38 2.36 -9.41
CA VAL A 323 -0.16 1.20 -8.69
C VAL A 323 -1.64 0.97 -8.97
N ASP A 324 -2.42 2.04 -9.13
CA ASP A 324 -3.85 1.97 -9.45
C ASP A 324 -4.06 1.24 -10.77
N GLU A 325 -3.27 1.55 -11.81
CA GLU A 325 -3.31 0.90 -13.13
C GLU A 325 -3.07 -0.62 -13.07
N ASP A 326 -2.35 -1.10 -12.05
CA ASP A 326 -2.01 -2.50 -11.82
C ASP A 326 -2.99 -3.25 -10.89
N LEU A 327 -4.01 -2.56 -10.34
CA LEU A 327 -4.98 -3.20 -9.44
C LEU A 327 -5.83 -4.25 -10.16
N MET A 328 -6.22 -5.29 -9.42
CA MET A 328 -7.02 -6.38 -9.95
C MET A 328 -8.42 -5.92 -10.41
N PRO A 329 -8.89 -6.38 -11.59
CA PRO A 329 -10.23 -6.10 -12.06
C PRO A 329 -11.28 -6.80 -11.19
N PRO A 330 -12.46 -6.20 -10.97
CA PRO A 330 -13.55 -6.87 -10.26
C PRO A 330 -13.96 -8.18 -10.95
N ASP A 331 -14.27 -9.21 -10.16
CA ASP A 331 -14.65 -10.53 -10.71
C ASP A 331 -15.73 -10.44 -11.81
N LYS A 332 -16.73 -9.59 -11.60
CA LYS A 332 -17.85 -9.41 -12.54
C LYS A 332 -17.41 -8.86 -13.88
N LEU A 333 -16.39 -8.00 -13.89
CA LEU A 333 -15.84 -7.41 -15.13
C LEU A 333 -15.12 -8.51 -15.92
N LEU A 334 -14.27 -9.30 -15.27
CA LEU A 334 -13.58 -10.40 -15.92
C LEU A 334 -14.55 -11.50 -16.39
N GLU A 335 -15.56 -11.85 -15.59
CA GLU A 335 -16.61 -12.78 -16.01
C GLU A 335 -17.35 -12.32 -17.26
N LYS A 336 -17.60 -11.00 -17.37
CA LYS A 336 -18.27 -10.41 -18.52
C LYS A 336 -17.38 -10.51 -19.76
N PHE A 337 -16.10 -10.16 -19.62
CA PHE A 337 -15.10 -10.27 -20.68
C PHE A 337 -14.94 -11.71 -21.19
N LEU A 338 -14.83 -12.69 -20.29
CA LEU A 338 -14.67 -14.09 -20.68
C LEU A 338 -15.94 -14.71 -21.31
N LYS A 339 -17.11 -14.09 -21.12
CA LYS A 339 -18.36 -14.53 -21.78
C LYS A 339 -18.49 -13.99 -23.19
N ASP A 340 -18.14 -12.72 -23.37
CA ASP A 340 -18.18 -12.06 -24.67
C ASP A 340 -17.04 -11.04 -24.79
N VAL A 341 -15.98 -11.48 -25.44
CA VAL A 341 -14.79 -10.66 -25.70
C VAL A 341 -15.10 -9.51 -26.67
N THR A 342 -16.15 -9.63 -27.50
CA THR A 342 -16.50 -8.61 -28.50
C THR A 342 -17.11 -7.35 -27.89
N GLU A 343 -17.61 -7.42 -26.65
CA GLU A 343 -18.05 -6.24 -25.90
C GLU A 343 -16.89 -5.34 -25.45
N PHE A 344 -15.64 -5.77 -25.66
CA PHE A 344 -14.42 -5.05 -25.26
C PHE A 344 -13.50 -4.86 -26.47
N PRO A 345 -13.93 -4.09 -27.50
CA PRO A 345 -13.22 -3.97 -28.76
C PRO A 345 -11.83 -3.33 -28.64
N GLU A 346 -11.56 -2.60 -27.56
CA GLU A 346 -10.26 -2.01 -27.26
C GLU A 346 -9.23 -3.05 -26.80
N LEU A 347 -9.69 -4.23 -26.34
CA LEU A 347 -8.81 -5.32 -25.94
C LEU A 347 -8.43 -6.20 -27.14
N ASN A 348 -7.13 -6.41 -27.33
CA ASN A 348 -6.56 -7.27 -28.35
C ASN A 348 -5.33 -8.03 -27.81
N SER A 349 -4.65 -8.80 -28.68
CA SER A 349 -3.50 -9.63 -28.33
C SER A 349 -2.27 -8.84 -27.85
N GLU A 350 -2.18 -7.55 -28.17
CA GLU A 350 -1.11 -6.67 -27.71
C GLU A 350 -1.49 -5.96 -26.42
N SER A 351 -2.69 -5.36 -26.37
CA SER A 351 -3.14 -4.55 -25.22
C SER A 351 -3.33 -5.34 -23.93
N ILE A 352 -3.53 -6.66 -24.02
CA ILE A 352 -3.67 -7.54 -22.85
C ILE A 352 -2.32 -7.82 -22.15
N ASN A 353 -1.20 -7.41 -22.74
CA ASN A 353 0.12 -7.53 -22.14
C ASN A 353 0.54 -6.31 -21.33
N GLU A 354 -0.25 -5.24 -21.35
CA GLU A 354 0.07 -3.97 -20.71
C GLU A 354 -1.13 -3.47 -19.87
N PRO A 355 -0.89 -2.60 -18.89
CA PRO A 355 -1.97 -1.92 -18.17
C PRO A 355 -2.95 -1.26 -19.15
N ASN A 356 -4.24 -1.43 -18.89
CA ASN A 356 -5.30 -0.93 -19.74
C ASN A 356 -6.51 -0.51 -18.91
N GLN A 357 -7.44 0.23 -19.53
CA GLN A 357 -8.61 0.81 -18.85
C GLN A 357 -9.53 -0.21 -18.15
N TYR A 358 -9.40 -1.50 -18.46
CA TYR A 358 -10.19 -2.57 -17.84
C TYR A 358 -9.39 -3.36 -16.79
N HIS A 359 -8.09 -3.11 -16.68
CA HIS A 359 -7.13 -3.84 -15.84
C HIS A 359 -7.11 -5.34 -16.16
N ILE A 360 -7.48 -5.70 -17.39
CA ILE A 360 -7.51 -7.09 -17.85
C ILE A 360 -6.20 -7.37 -18.57
N THR A 361 -5.30 -8.07 -17.88
CA THR A 361 -4.01 -8.52 -18.40
C THR A 361 -3.84 -10.03 -18.20
N TRP A 362 -2.85 -10.64 -18.85
CA TRP A 362 -2.49 -12.05 -18.59
C TRP A 362 -2.22 -12.32 -17.11
N ARG A 363 -1.54 -11.38 -16.43
CA ARG A 363 -1.33 -11.43 -14.97
C ARG A 363 -2.64 -11.46 -14.20
N SER A 364 -3.58 -10.55 -14.52
CA SER A 364 -4.88 -10.50 -13.84
C SER A 364 -5.70 -11.78 -14.07
N ILE A 365 -5.64 -12.34 -15.28
CA ILE A 365 -6.39 -13.56 -15.65
C ILE A 365 -5.83 -14.75 -14.89
N PHE A 366 -4.50 -14.90 -14.88
CA PHE A 366 -3.79 -15.92 -14.12
C PHE A 366 -4.16 -15.85 -12.64
N LYS A 367 -4.05 -14.66 -12.02
CA LYS A 367 -4.38 -14.48 -10.60
C LYS A 367 -5.82 -14.81 -10.27
N HIS A 368 -6.78 -14.41 -11.09
CA HIS A 368 -8.21 -14.75 -10.91
C HIS A 368 -8.44 -16.26 -11.02
N TYR A 369 -7.82 -16.92 -12.00
CA TYR A 369 -7.87 -18.37 -12.17
C TYR A 369 -7.34 -19.09 -10.92
N VAL A 370 -6.13 -18.75 -10.48
CA VAL A 370 -5.46 -19.41 -9.36
C VAL A 370 -6.19 -19.17 -8.03
N SER A 371 -6.71 -17.95 -7.82
CA SER A 371 -7.43 -17.60 -6.59
C SER A 371 -8.80 -18.26 -6.49
N ASN A 372 -9.48 -18.52 -7.62
CA ASN A 372 -10.80 -19.13 -7.63
C ASN A 372 -11.05 -20.02 -8.87
N PRO A 373 -10.38 -21.19 -8.96
CA PRO A 373 -10.42 -22.05 -10.15
C PRO A 373 -11.79 -22.70 -10.39
N LYS A 374 -12.67 -22.70 -9.39
CA LYS A 374 -14.07 -23.16 -9.55
C LYS A 374 -14.92 -22.15 -10.31
N LYS A 375 -14.61 -20.85 -10.14
CA LYS A 375 -15.34 -19.73 -10.72
C LYS A 375 -14.78 -19.39 -12.10
N PHE A 376 -13.46 -19.26 -12.21
CA PHE A 376 -12.76 -19.02 -13.46
C PHE A 376 -12.18 -20.34 -13.95
N LYS A 377 -12.91 -21.03 -14.83
CA LYS A 377 -12.49 -22.35 -15.33
C LYS A 377 -11.51 -22.19 -16.49
N ILE A 378 -10.47 -23.02 -16.52
CA ILE A 378 -9.45 -22.94 -17.58
C ILE A 378 -10.05 -23.17 -18.97
N ASP A 379 -10.96 -24.12 -19.12
CA ASP A 379 -11.67 -24.37 -20.38
C ASP A 379 -12.38 -23.11 -20.93
N GLN A 380 -12.94 -22.26 -20.05
CA GLN A 380 -13.60 -21.01 -20.45
C GLN A 380 -12.59 -19.95 -20.89
N ILE A 381 -11.47 -19.86 -20.17
CA ILE A 381 -10.36 -18.95 -20.50
C ILE A 381 -9.76 -19.34 -21.86
N GLU A 382 -9.54 -20.64 -22.09
CA GLU A 382 -9.04 -21.18 -23.36
C GLU A 382 -9.95 -20.82 -24.53
N ILE A 383 -11.26 -21.06 -24.40
CA ILE A 383 -12.23 -20.76 -25.46
C ILE A 383 -12.28 -19.26 -25.75
N ALA A 384 -12.34 -18.42 -24.72
CA ALA A 384 -12.48 -16.98 -24.88
C ALA A 384 -11.21 -16.33 -25.45
N LEU A 385 -10.04 -16.77 -24.99
CA LEU A 385 -8.77 -16.08 -25.24
C LEU A 385 -7.84 -16.80 -26.21
N LYS A 386 -8.28 -17.87 -26.87
CA LYS A 386 -7.46 -18.61 -27.84
C LYS A 386 -6.79 -17.69 -28.86
N SER A 387 -7.57 -16.87 -29.58
CA SER A 387 -7.04 -15.98 -30.61
C SER A 387 -6.08 -14.93 -30.04
N PHE A 388 -6.34 -14.44 -28.83
CA PHE A 388 -5.47 -13.49 -28.14
C PHE A 388 -4.13 -14.14 -27.80
N PHE A 389 -4.15 -15.34 -27.24
CA PHE A 389 -2.97 -16.07 -26.81
C PHE A 389 -2.08 -16.52 -27.98
N ILE A 390 -2.68 -17.05 -29.05
CA ILE A 390 -1.94 -17.50 -30.24
C ILE A 390 -1.24 -16.34 -30.94
N ASN A 391 -1.91 -15.19 -31.04
CA ASN A 391 -1.40 -14.02 -31.74
C ASN A 391 -0.55 -13.09 -30.85
N CYS A 392 -0.44 -13.37 -29.56
CA CYS A 392 0.33 -12.55 -28.63
C CYS A 392 1.84 -12.58 -28.96
N THR A 393 2.51 -11.44 -28.87
CA THR A 393 3.96 -11.34 -29.07
C THR A 393 4.71 -11.57 -27.76
N LEU A 394 5.57 -12.58 -27.75
CA LEU A 394 6.48 -12.83 -26.63
C LEU A 394 7.76 -12.01 -26.79
N ASN A 395 8.09 -11.22 -25.78
CA ASN A 395 9.35 -10.49 -25.65
C ASN A 395 9.79 -10.48 -24.17
N GLU A 396 10.89 -9.80 -23.86
CA GLU A 396 11.42 -9.75 -22.49
C GLU A 396 10.49 -9.04 -21.51
N SER A 397 9.78 -7.97 -21.93
CA SER A 397 8.87 -7.24 -21.05
C SER A 397 7.57 -8.00 -20.76
N THR A 398 7.09 -8.80 -21.70
CA THR A 398 5.86 -9.61 -21.54
C THR A 398 6.14 -11.02 -21.01
N ALA A 399 7.41 -11.39 -20.85
CA ALA A 399 7.82 -12.74 -20.49
C ALA A 399 7.24 -13.20 -19.14
N ASN A 400 7.20 -12.33 -18.14
CA ASN A 400 6.68 -12.66 -16.80
C ASN A 400 5.22 -13.12 -16.88
N ASP A 401 4.33 -12.24 -17.35
CA ASP A 401 2.90 -12.49 -17.40
C ASP A 401 2.53 -13.67 -18.33
N LEU A 402 3.25 -13.80 -19.45
CA LEU A 402 3.04 -14.91 -20.39
C LEU A 402 3.57 -16.23 -19.86
N PHE A 403 4.63 -16.24 -19.05
CA PHE A 403 5.16 -17.45 -18.45
C PHE A 403 4.10 -18.11 -17.55
N ASP A 404 3.52 -17.33 -16.64
CA ASP A 404 2.59 -17.81 -15.63
C ASP A 404 1.35 -18.47 -16.25
N ILE A 405 0.72 -17.77 -17.21
CA ILE A 405 -0.43 -18.31 -17.91
C ILE A 405 -0.06 -19.48 -18.83
N SER A 406 1.13 -19.46 -19.47
CA SER A 406 1.59 -20.57 -20.32
C SER A 406 1.81 -21.85 -19.50
N VAL A 407 2.30 -21.75 -18.26
CA VAL A 407 2.44 -22.92 -17.40
C VAL A 407 1.09 -23.60 -17.15
N VAL A 408 0.03 -22.82 -16.91
CA VAL A 408 -1.33 -23.36 -16.75
C VAL A 408 -1.87 -23.93 -18.06
N LEU A 409 -1.69 -23.20 -19.17
CA LEU A 409 -2.20 -23.58 -20.49
C LEU A 409 -1.43 -24.73 -21.15
N SER A 410 -0.30 -25.15 -20.58
CA SER A 410 0.46 -26.32 -21.06
C SER A 410 -0.31 -27.64 -20.94
N ASP A 411 -1.34 -27.69 -20.09
CA ASP A 411 -2.26 -28.83 -19.96
C ASP A 411 -3.56 -28.67 -20.78
N SER A 412 -3.64 -27.65 -21.65
CA SER A 412 -4.81 -27.43 -22.50
C SER A 412 -5.10 -28.65 -23.39
N LYS A 413 -6.39 -28.91 -23.62
CA LYS A 413 -6.84 -29.94 -24.58
C LYS A 413 -6.80 -29.46 -26.02
N ASP A 414 -6.62 -28.16 -26.25
CA ASP A 414 -6.44 -27.58 -27.57
C ASP A 414 -4.95 -27.63 -27.93
N GLU A 415 -4.60 -28.46 -28.92
CA GLU A 415 -3.21 -28.68 -29.32
C GLU A 415 -2.49 -27.38 -29.75
N GLU A 416 -3.22 -26.41 -30.29
CA GLU A 416 -2.63 -25.14 -30.74
C GLU A 416 -2.21 -24.28 -29.54
N ILE A 417 -3.08 -24.19 -28.53
CA ILE A 417 -2.81 -23.49 -27.27
C ILE A 417 -1.67 -24.18 -26.53
N GLN A 418 -1.74 -25.50 -26.39
CA GLN A 418 -0.72 -26.29 -25.70
C GLN A 418 0.66 -26.10 -26.35
N ASN A 419 0.76 -26.24 -27.67
CA ASN A 419 2.03 -26.09 -28.39
C ASN A 419 2.59 -24.66 -28.26
N ARG A 420 1.73 -23.64 -28.29
CA ARG A 420 2.13 -22.24 -28.07
C ARG A 420 2.66 -22.03 -26.65
N ALA A 421 1.97 -22.55 -25.65
CA ALA A 421 2.34 -22.44 -24.25
C ALA A 421 3.71 -23.10 -23.96
N ILE A 422 3.92 -24.32 -24.44
CA ILE A 422 5.20 -25.04 -24.31
C ILE A 422 6.33 -24.25 -24.96
N LYS A 423 6.12 -23.73 -26.18
CA LYS A 423 7.10 -22.90 -26.88
C LYS A 423 7.46 -21.62 -26.10
N ASN A 424 6.47 -20.96 -25.50
CA ASN A 424 6.70 -19.76 -24.69
C ASN A 424 7.57 -20.10 -23.46
N ILE A 425 7.22 -21.16 -22.73
CA ILE A 425 7.97 -21.64 -21.56
C ILE A 425 9.43 -21.90 -21.94
N ASP A 426 9.66 -22.66 -23.01
CA ASP A 426 11.02 -23.00 -23.44
C ASP A 426 11.85 -21.77 -23.81
N LEU A 427 11.27 -20.82 -24.55
CA LEU A 427 11.96 -19.58 -24.93
C LEU A 427 12.32 -18.72 -23.70
N ILE A 428 11.38 -18.54 -22.78
CA ILE A 428 11.58 -17.73 -21.57
C ILE A 428 12.66 -18.34 -20.68
N VAL A 429 12.63 -19.67 -20.50
CA VAL A 429 13.63 -20.41 -19.72
C VAL A 429 15.01 -20.36 -20.38
N GLN A 430 15.09 -20.58 -21.70
CA GLN A 430 16.37 -20.57 -22.43
C GLN A 430 17.03 -19.19 -22.40
N ASN A 431 16.24 -18.13 -22.56
CA ASN A 431 16.72 -16.75 -22.56
C ASN A 431 16.88 -16.16 -21.15
N ARG A 432 16.39 -16.84 -20.11
CA ARG A 432 16.39 -16.38 -18.70
C ARG A 432 15.67 -15.03 -18.52
N TRP A 433 14.57 -14.83 -19.23
CA TRP A 433 13.83 -13.56 -19.20
C TRP A 433 12.99 -13.34 -17.93
N TYR A 434 12.86 -14.34 -17.05
CA TYR A 434 12.02 -14.21 -15.85
C TYR A 434 12.64 -14.88 -14.62
N ALA A 435 12.45 -14.28 -13.44
CA ALA A 435 13.00 -14.76 -12.17
C ALA A 435 12.48 -16.15 -11.77
N TRP A 436 11.20 -16.47 -12.06
CA TRP A 436 10.67 -17.84 -11.86
C TRP A 436 11.23 -18.87 -12.86
N SER A 437 12.19 -18.50 -13.71
CA SER A 437 13.02 -19.46 -14.46
C SER A 437 13.80 -20.41 -13.55
N ASN A 438 13.88 -20.15 -12.24
CA ASN A 438 14.10 -21.19 -11.24
C ASN A 438 12.86 -22.11 -11.21
N LYS A 439 12.79 -23.00 -12.21
CA LYS A 439 11.58 -23.68 -12.72
C LYS A 439 10.62 -24.25 -11.66
N ARG A 440 11.10 -24.54 -10.44
CA ARG A 440 10.34 -25.14 -9.34
C ARG A 440 9.35 -24.19 -8.67
N ASP A 441 9.63 -22.89 -8.62
CA ASP A 441 8.91 -21.98 -7.73
C ASP A 441 7.44 -21.78 -8.15
N ILE A 442 7.18 -21.62 -9.46
CA ILE A 442 5.80 -21.53 -9.99
C ILE A 442 5.01 -22.83 -9.75
N TYR A 443 5.65 -23.99 -9.89
CA TYR A 443 4.98 -25.27 -9.64
C TYR A 443 4.59 -25.40 -8.17
N SER A 444 5.48 -25.05 -7.25
CA SER A 444 5.19 -25.05 -5.81
C SER A 444 4.08 -24.07 -5.45
N TYR A 445 4.02 -22.89 -6.08
CA TYR A 445 2.93 -21.94 -5.93
C TYR A 445 1.59 -22.52 -6.39
N LEU A 446 1.53 -23.08 -7.61
CA LEU A 446 0.31 -23.68 -8.16
C LEU A 446 -0.13 -24.93 -7.39
N GLU A 447 0.80 -25.73 -6.87
CA GLU A 447 0.49 -26.85 -5.97
C GLU A 447 -0.17 -26.36 -4.68
N LYS A 448 0.37 -25.29 -4.06
CA LYS A 448 -0.21 -24.67 -2.86
C LYS A 448 -1.62 -24.15 -3.12
N MET A 449 -1.89 -23.62 -4.31
CA MET A 449 -3.19 -23.12 -4.74
C MET A 449 -4.14 -24.22 -5.24
N ASN A 450 -3.75 -25.50 -5.12
CA ASN A 450 -4.52 -26.68 -5.55
C ASN A 450 -4.84 -26.72 -7.05
N VAL A 451 -3.95 -26.17 -7.89
CA VAL A 451 -4.03 -26.20 -9.35
C VAL A 451 -2.71 -26.69 -9.99
N PRO A 452 -2.15 -27.84 -9.59
CA PRO A 452 -0.85 -28.29 -10.06
C PRO A 452 -0.87 -28.68 -11.55
N PRO A 453 0.00 -28.10 -12.39
CA PRO A 453 0.09 -28.46 -13.81
C PRO A 453 0.82 -29.80 -14.02
N VAL A 454 0.20 -30.71 -14.75
CA VAL A 454 0.66 -32.10 -15.00
C VAL A 454 1.83 -32.13 -15.99
N TRP A 455 1.70 -31.42 -17.12
CA TRP A 455 2.75 -31.32 -18.12
C TRP A 455 4.00 -30.67 -17.54
N TYR A 456 3.83 -29.55 -16.84
CA TYR A 456 4.95 -28.81 -16.28
C TYR A 456 5.69 -29.62 -15.21
N LEU A 457 5.01 -30.43 -14.38
CA LEU A 457 5.68 -31.38 -13.49
C LEU A 457 6.59 -32.37 -14.24
N SER A 458 6.15 -32.82 -15.41
CA SER A 458 6.94 -33.73 -16.26
C SER A 458 8.13 -33.02 -16.88
N TYR A 459 7.96 -31.77 -17.29
CA TYR A 459 9.03 -30.89 -17.76
C TYR A 459 10.11 -30.64 -16.69
N LEU A 460 9.72 -30.50 -15.42
CA LEU A 460 10.66 -30.31 -14.30
C LEU A 460 11.51 -31.54 -13.96
N LYS A 461 11.09 -32.73 -14.39
CA LYS A 461 11.79 -34.00 -14.12
C LYS A 461 12.85 -34.34 -15.18
N GLN A 462 12.88 -33.59 -16.27
CA GLN A 462 13.88 -33.67 -17.33
C GLN A 462 15.04 -32.74 -17.01
#